data_AF-A0A7T5E1J1-F1
#
_entry.id   AF-A0A7T5E1J1-F1
#
_cell.length_a   1.000
_cell.length_b   1.000
_cell.length_c   1.000
_cell.angle_alpha   90.00
_cell.angle_beta   90.00
_cell.angle_gamma   90.00
#
_symmetry.space_group_name_H-M   'P 1'
#
loop_
_entity.id
_entity.type
_entity.pdbx_description
1 polymer ?
#
loop_
_entity_poly.entity_id
_entity_poly.type
_entity_poly.pdbx_seq_one_letter_code
_entity_poly.pdbx_strand_id
1 'polypeptide(L)'
;MAEPITSAVSDRICKHMNKDHAEAVLFYATAYGNLPSATDATLNAIDPEGMDLTATVDGQPQTVRIAFDHTLAGAEDAHHTLVAMLKSRPAAAESA
;
A
#
# COMPACT_ATOMS: atom_id res chain seq x y z
N MET A 1 -13.11 3.45 19.40
CA MET A 1 -13.90 3.75 18.19
C MET A 1 -12.88 3.81 17.07
N ALA A 2 -13.07 3.07 15.98
CA ALA A 2 -12.10 3.09 14.90
C ALA A 2 -12.22 4.42 14.14
N GLU A 3 -11.11 5.13 13.95
CA GLU A 3 -11.09 6.34 13.15
C GLU A 3 -11.27 5.94 11.67
N PRO A 4 -12.34 6.42 11.00
CA PRO A 4 -12.59 6.07 9.62
C PRO A 4 -11.45 6.56 8.74
N ILE A 5 -11.14 5.77 7.71
CA ILE A 5 -10.17 6.17 6.69
C ILE A 5 -10.80 7.30 5.87
N THR A 6 -10.51 8.53 6.28
CA THR A 6 -10.88 9.75 5.56
C THR A 6 -9.73 10.16 4.65
N SER A 7 -10.00 10.97 3.63
CA SER A 7 -8.96 11.45 2.71
C SER A 7 -7.77 12.11 3.43
N ALA A 8 -7.98 12.75 4.58
CA ALA A 8 -6.90 13.34 5.39
C ALA A 8 -5.99 12.28 6.03
N VAL A 9 -6.58 11.18 6.51
CA VAL A 9 -5.84 10.02 7.02
C VAL A 9 -5.08 9.34 5.88
N SER A 10 -5.77 9.10 4.76
CA SER A 10 -5.18 8.48 3.57
C SER A 10 -3.97 9.27 3.08
N ASP A 11 -4.06 10.60 2.97
CA ASP A 11 -2.96 11.48 2.55
C ASP A 11 -1.77 11.40 3.52
N ARG A 12 -2.03 11.33 4.83
CA ARG A 12 -0.97 11.20 5.84
C ARG A 12 -0.26 9.85 5.76
N ILE A 13 -1.00 8.74 5.60
CA ILE A 13 -0.43 7.39 5.42
C ILE A 13 0.35 7.32 4.12
N CYS A 14 -0.23 7.83 3.02
CA CYS A 14 0.40 7.93 1.71
C CYS A 14 1.74 8.66 1.79
N LYS A 15 1.79 9.85 2.39
CA LYS A 15 3.04 10.62 2.55
C LYS A 15 4.09 9.87 3.37
N HIS A 16 3.67 9.15 4.41
CA HIS A 16 4.59 8.36 5.23
C HIS A 16 5.13 7.16 4.44
N MET A 17 4.25 6.37 3.82
CA MET A 17 4.61 5.22 2.99
C MET A 17 5.52 5.62 1.83
N ASN A 18 5.22 6.69 1.11
CA ASN A 18 6.06 7.16 0.00
C ASN A 18 7.43 7.66 0.48
N LYS A 19 7.57 8.11 1.73
CA LYS A 19 8.83 8.67 2.25
C LYS A 19 9.72 7.65 2.95
N ASP A 20 9.12 6.74 3.72
CA ASP A 20 9.82 5.73 4.51
C ASP A 20 9.82 4.35 3.83
N HIS A 21 8.86 4.10 2.94
CA HIS A 21 8.56 2.79 2.35
C HIS A 21 8.30 2.84 0.83
N ALA A 22 8.94 3.76 0.08
CA ALA A 22 8.77 3.84 -1.38
C ALA A 22 9.03 2.49 -2.09
N GLU A 23 10.03 1.75 -1.60
CA GLU A 23 10.41 0.42 -2.08
C GLU A 23 9.26 -0.61 -1.90
N ALA A 24 8.50 -0.48 -0.80
CA ALA A 24 7.34 -1.29 -0.51
C ALA A 24 6.20 -1.01 -1.48
N VAL A 25 5.95 0.27 -1.76
CA VAL A 25 4.91 0.70 -2.70
C VAL A 25 5.23 0.18 -4.11
N LEU A 26 6.50 0.20 -4.51
CA LEU A 26 6.96 -0.41 -5.76
C LEU A 26 6.78 -1.92 -5.77
N PHE A 27 7.09 -2.59 -4.66
CA PHE A 27 6.80 -4.02 -4.53
C PHE A 27 5.30 -4.30 -4.66
N TYR A 28 4.43 -3.48 -4.06
CA TYR A 28 2.99 -3.63 -4.22
C TYR A 28 2.54 -3.43 -5.67
N ALA A 29 3.03 -2.39 -6.35
CA ALA A 29 2.75 -2.16 -7.76
C ALA A 29 3.20 -3.31 -8.67
N THR A 30 4.39 -3.85 -8.44
CA THR A 30 4.96 -4.92 -9.27
C THR A 30 4.30 -6.26 -9.00
N ALA A 31 4.11 -6.63 -7.72
CA ALA A 31 3.59 -7.94 -7.31
C ALA A 31 2.06 -8.01 -7.35
N TYR A 32 1.36 -6.98 -6.87
CA TYR A 32 -0.11 -6.95 -6.77
C TYR A 32 -0.74 -6.13 -7.90
N GLY A 33 -0.08 -5.06 -8.35
CA GLY A 33 -0.53 -4.26 -9.49
C GLY A 33 -0.29 -4.93 -10.85
N ASN A 34 0.39 -6.09 -10.89
CA ASN A 34 0.73 -6.81 -12.11
C ASN A 34 1.57 -5.97 -13.10
N LEU A 35 2.40 -5.06 -12.56
CA LEU A 35 3.31 -4.19 -13.31
C LEU A 35 4.77 -4.55 -13.03
N PRO A 36 5.27 -5.71 -13.48
CA PRO A 36 6.63 -6.17 -13.16
C PRO A 36 7.75 -5.25 -13.67
N SER A 37 7.44 -4.40 -14.67
CA SER A 37 8.36 -3.41 -15.23
C SER A 37 8.23 -2.02 -14.57
N ALA A 38 7.51 -1.89 -13.46
CA ALA A 38 7.44 -0.62 -12.72
C ALA A 38 8.81 -0.28 -12.10
N THR A 39 9.33 0.90 -12.44
CA THR A 39 10.59 1.44 -11.92
C THR A 39 10.40 2.39 -10.75
N ASP A 40 9.19 2.95 -10.60
CA ASP A 40 8.78 3.77 -9.47
C ASP A 40 7.34 3.43 -9.11
N ALA A 41 6.94 3.57 -7.84
CA ALA A 41 5.53 3.59 -7.51
C ALA A 41 5.25 4.51 -6.32
N THR A 42 4.14 5.22 -6.45
CA THR A 42 3.68 6.21 -5.49
C THR A 42 2.28 5.85 -5.05
N LEU A 43 2.07 5.71 -3.75
CA LEU A 43 0.72 5.55 -3.20
C LEU A 43 0.00 6.87 -3.41
N ASN A 44 -1.25 6.87 -3.89
CA ASN A 44 -2.01 8.10 -4.11
C ASN A 44 -3.15 8.22 -3.11
N ALA A 45 -3.94 7.15 -2.93
CA ALA A 45 -5.05 7.12 -2.01
C ALA A 45 -5.20 5.74 -1.35
N ILE A 46 -5.85 5.74 -0.20
CA ILE A 46 -6.19 4.53 0.54
C ILE A 46 -7.62 4.64 1.04
N ASP A 47 -8.35 3.55 0.88
CA ASP A 47 -9.73 3.34 1.26
C ASP A 47 -9.84 2.04 2.07
N PRO A 48 -10.91 1.85 2.85
CA PRO A 48 -11.10 0.62 3.61
C PRO A 48 -11.30 -0.62 2.73
N GLU A 49 -11.68 -0.43 1.47
CA GLU A 49 -11.92 -1.50 0.49
C GLU A 49 -10.72 -1.73 -0.44
N GLY A 50 -9.77 -0.79 -0.50
CA GLY A 50 -8.63 -0.89 -1.42
C GLY A 50 -7.70 0.31 -1.37
N MET A 51 -6.63 0.26 -2.15
CA MET A 51 -5.66 1.34 -2.28
C MET A 51 -5.40 1.67 -3.73
N ASP A 52 -5.29 2.96 -4.02
CA ASP A 52 -4.92 3.47 -5.33
C ASP A 52 -3.46 3.88 -5.30
N LEU A 53 -2.68 3.29 -6.21
CA LEU A 53 -1.27 3.61 -6.38
C LEU A 53 -0.97 3.89 -7.85
N THR A 54 0.04 4.71 -8.08
CA THR A 54 0.51 5.10 -9.40
C THR A 54 1.92 4.61 -9.57
N ALA A 55 2.11 3.65 -10.47
CA ALA A 55 3.39 3.07 -10.79
C ALA A 55 3.92 3.65 -12.10
N THR A 56 5.22 3.95 -12.17
CA THR A 56 5.86 4.40 -13.41
C THR A 56 6.45 3.19 -14.12
N VAL A 57 5.92 2.86 -15.30
CA VAL A 57 6.40 1.76 -16.16
C VAL A 57 6.90 2.36 -17.45
N ASP A 58 8.15 2.10 -17.82
CA ASP A 58 8.75 2.63 -19.06
C ASP A 58 8.65 4.18 -19.18
N GLY A 59 8.70 4.88 -18.04
CA GLY A 59 8.54 6.34 -17.97
C GLY A 59 7.09 6.84 -18.05
N GLN A 60 6.10 5.94 -18.02
CA GLN A 60 4.68 6.28 -18.08
C GLN A 60 3.98 5.98 -16.75
N PRO A 61 3.27 6.94 -16.15
CA PRO A 61 2.50 6.68 -14.94
C PRO A 61 1.25 5.85 -15.24
N GLN A 62 1.12 4.72 -14.55
CA GLN A 62 0.04 3.75 -14.59
C GLN A 62 -0.63 3.72 -13.22
N THR A 63 -1.89 4.14 -13.16
CA THR A 63 -2.69 4.04 -11.95
C THR A 63 -3.29 2.64 -11.86
N VAL A 64 -3.08 1.98 -10.72
CA VAL A 64 -3.64 0.67 -10.41
C VAL A 64 -4.29 0.71 -9.03
N ARG A 65 -5.42 0.01 -8.92
CA ARG A 65 -6.17 -0.12 -7.68
C ARG A 65 -6.05 -1.54 -7.18
N ILE A 66 -5.55 -1.71 -5.97
CA ILE A 66 -5.42 -3.00 -5.30
C ILE A 66 -6.52 -3.06 -4.24
N ALA A 67 -7.48 -3.97 -4.42
CA ALA A 67 -8.47 -4.26 -3.40
C ALA A 67 -7.84 -5.04 -2.25
N PHE A 68 -8.23 -4.72 -1.02
CA PHE A 68 -7.82 -5.52 0.14
C PHE A 68 -8.73 -6.75 0.28
N ASP A 69 -8.17 -7.86 0.76
CA ASP A 69 -8.93 -9.09 1.02
C ASP A 69 -9.84 -8.95 2.26
N HIS A 70 -9.60 -7.92 3.07
CA HIS A 70 -10.43 -7.55 4.22
C HIS A 70 -10.79 -6.05 4.21
N THR A 71 -11.88 -5.69 4.87
CA THR A 71 -12.22 -4.28 5.08
C THR A 71 -11.41 -3.74 6.25
N LEU A 72 -10.61 -2.71 6.01
CA LEU A 72 -9.82 -2.08 7.07
C LEU A 72 -10.76 -1.42 8.07
N ALA A 73 -10.54 -1.69 9.36
CA ALA A 73 -11.40 -1.16 10.42
C ALA A 73 -11.20 0.35 10.62
N GLY A 74 -10.01 0.86 10.31
CA GLY A 74 -9.69 2.28 10.44
C GLY A 74 -8.25 2.63 10.05
N ALA A 75 -7.87 3.88 10.29
CA ALA A 75 -6.56 4.45 9.98
C ALA A 75 -5.37 3.62 10.51
N GLU A 76 -5.45 3.24 11.78
CA GLU A 76 -4.41 2.49 12.49
C GLU A 76 -4.26 1.08 11.93
N ASP A 77 -5.39 0.45 11.60
CA ASP A 77 -5.47 -0.89 11.00
C ASP A 77 -4.91 -0.90 9.58
N ALA A 78 -5.17 0.15 8.79
CA ALA A 78 -4.56 0.34 7.46
C ALA A 78 -3.04 0.37 7.54
N HIS A 79 -2.51 1.20 8.43
CA HIS A 79 -1.07 1.30 8.63
C HIS A 79 -0.48 -0.04 9.09
N HIS A 80 -1.09 -0.68 10.09
CA HIS A 80 -0.64 -1.99 10.58
C HIS A 80 -0.68 -3.06 9.50
N THR A 81 -1.74 -3.12 8.71
CA THR A 81 -1.89 -4.10 7.62
C THR A 81 -0.85 -3.90 6.54
N LEU A 82 -0.61 -2.67 6.08
CA LEU A 82 0.42 -2.38 5.07
C LEU A 82 1.82 -2.75 5.55
N VAL A 83 2.14 -2.44 6.80
CA VAL A 83 3.44 -2.80 7.40
C VAL A 83 3.53 -4.32 7.60
N ALA A 84 2.43 -4.97 8.00
CA ALA A 84 2.37 -6.42 8.18
C ALA A 84 2.48 -7.19 6.87
N MET A 85 1.86 -6.71 5.78
CA MET A 85 1.98 -7.27 4.43
C MET A 85 3.40 -7.06 3.89
N LEU A 86 4.02 -5.92 4.17
CA LEU A 86 5.40 -5.63 3.75
C LEU A 86 6.41 -6.49 4.52
N LYS A 87 6.23 -6.61 5.84
CA LYS A 87 7.05 -7.48 6.70
C LYS A 87 6.76 -8.95 6.45
N SER A 88 5.57 -9.30 5.96
CA SER A 88 5.26 -10.60 5.35
C SER A 88 5.91 -10.75 3.97
N ARG A 89 7.23 -10.53 3.90
CA ARG A 89 8.03 -11.56 3.22
C ARG A 89 7.71 -12.88 3.91
N PRO A 90 7.64 -14.02 3.22
CA PRO A 90 7.54 -15.30 3.90
C PRO A 90 8.85 -15.55 4.67
N ALA A 91 9.02 -14.87 5.79
CA ALA A 91 9.83 -15.33 6.89
C ALA A 91 9.00 -16.47 7.47
N ALA A 92 9.40 -17.68 7.11
CA ALA A 92 9.06 -18.87 7.84
C ALA A 92 9.01 -18.55 9.34
N ALA A 93 7.87 -18.87 9.96
CA ALA A 93 7.70 -19.16 11.38
C ALA A 93 8.60 -18.39 12.36
N GLU A 94 8.03 -17.47 13.12
CA GLU A 94 8.38 -17.39 14.54
C GLU A 94 7.14 -17.12 15.37
N SER A 95 6.65 -18.20 15.96
CA SER A 95 5.79 -18.22 17.13
C SER A 95 6.60 -17.75 18.34
N ALA A 96 6.11 -16.76 19.08
CA ALA A 96 6.37 -16.59 20.51
C ALA A 96 5.30 -15.69 21.13
#